data_AF-A0AAW1H803-F1
#
_entry.id   AF-A0AAW1H803-F1
#
_cell.length_a   1.000
_cell.length_b   1.000
_cell.length_c   1.000
_cell.angle_alpha   90.00
_cell.angle_beta   90.00
_cell.angle_gamma   90.00
#
_symmetry.space_group_name_H-M   'P 1'
#
loop_
_entity.id
_entity.type
_entity.pdbx_description
1 polymer ?
#
loop_
_entity_poly.entity_id
_entity_poly.type
_entity_poly.pdbx_seq_one_letter_code
_entity_poly.pdbx_strand_id
1 'polypeptide(L)'
;MITEMIKWGYQEGKTLFIIGYDFRQSNRLQETMSHFAEKLEAVYTAFGGKRINLISHSMGEILVKCFMFLLLLQIQPCHLRI
;
A
#
# COMPACT_ATOMS: atom_id res chain seq x y z
N MET A 1 -11.91 -3.66 -13.54
CA MET A 1 -10.47 -3.42 -13.36
C MET A 1 -9.71 -4.74 -13.19
N ILE A 2 -9.93 -5.49 -12.11
CA ILE A 2 -9.20 -6.75 -11.81
C ILE A 2 -9.26 -7.75 -12.98
N THR A 3 -10.45 -8.02 -13.52
CA THR A 3 -10.64 -8.92 -14.67
C THR A 3 -9.79 -8.53 -15.88
N GLU A 4 -9.67 -7.23 -16.17
CA GLU A 4 -8.86 -6.74 -17.30
C GLU A 4 -7.36 -6.86 -17.00
N MET A 5 -6.92 -6.61 -15.77
CA MET A 5 -5.52 -6.84 -15.38
C MET A 5 -5.13 -8.31 -15.51
N ILE A 6 -6.02 -9.24 -15.14
CA ILE A 6 -5.80 -10.67 -15.34
C ILE A 6 -5.65 -11.00 -16.83
N LYS A 7 -6.51 -10.43 -17.70
CA LYS A 7 -6.38 -10.58 -19.16
C LYS A 7 -5.05 -10.02 -19.70
N TRP A 8 -4.52 -8.97 -19.09
CA TRP A 8 -3.19 -8.41 -19.42
C TRP A 8 -2.02 -9.20 -18.84
N GLY A 9 -2.27 -10.34 -18.17
CA GLY A 9 -1.24 -11.26 -17.69
C GLY A 9 -0.85 -11.09 -16.22
N TYR A 10 -1.55 -10.25 -15.46
CA TYR A 10 -1.34 -10.18 -14.01
C TYR A 10 -1.90 -11.42 -13.30
N GLN A 11 -1.22 -11.86 -12.25
CA GLN A 11 -1.57 -13.05 -11.47
C GLN A 11 -1.90 -12.65 -10.03
N GLU A 12 -3.12 -12.97 -9.59
CA GLU A 12 -3.55 -12.70 -8.22
C GLU A 12 -2.66 -13.44 -7.21
N GLY A 13 -2.26 -12.74 -6.15
CA GLY A 13 -1.35 -13.27 -5.12
C GLY A 13 0.12 -13.39 -5.53
N LYS A 14 0.49 -13.01 -6.76
CA LYS A 14 1.88 -13.00 -7.23
C LYS A 14 2.32 -11.64 -7.76
N THR A 15 1.56 -11.07 -8.67
CA THR A 15 1.85 -9.77 -9.30
C THR A 15 0.70 -8.78 -9.17
N LEU A 16 -0.49 -9.26 -8.80
CA LEU A 16 -1.66 -8.47 -8.45
C LEU A 16 -2.07 -8.78 -7.01
N PHE A 17 -2.10 -7.74 -6.18
CA PHE A 17 -2.47 -7.83 -4.78
C PHE A 17 -3.58 -6.83 -4.49
N ILE A 18 -4.51 -7.24 -3.64
CA ILE A 18 -5.62 -6.40 -3.19
C ILE A 18 -5.40 -6.11 -1.71
N ILE A 19 -5.36 -4.84 -1.34
CA ILE A 19 -5.25 -4.39 0.04
C ILE A 19 -6.59 -3.81 0.46
N GLY A 20 -7.31 -4.54 1.30
CA GLY A 20 -8.53 -4.04 1.94
C GLY A 20 -8.21 -3.32 3.25
N TYR A 21 -9.10 -2.40 3.64
CA TYR A 21 -9.07 -1.74 4.95
C TYR A 21 -10.50 -1.40 5.40
N ASP A 22 -10.72 -1.15 6.70
CA ASP A 22 -12.02 -0.69 7.19
C ASP A 22 -12.22 0.79 6.90
N PHE A 23 -12.93 1.09 5.81
CA PHE A 23 -13.22 2.45 5.37
C PHE A 23 -14.17 3.22 6.30
N ARG A 24 -14.78 2.56 7.30
CA ARG A 24 -15.60 3.24 8.31
C ARG A 24 -14.74 3.97 9.34
N GLN A 25 -13.46 3.59 9.44
CA GLN A 25 -12.49 4.18 10.36
C GLN A 25 -11.78 5.38 9.75
N SER A 26 -11.16 6.19 10.62
CA SER A 26 -10.34 7.32 10.18
C SER A 26 -9.15 6.86 9.35
N ASN A 27 -8.92 7.52 8.21
CA ASN A 27 -7.74 7.32 7.37
C ASN A 27 -6.41 7.73 8.04
N ARG A 28 -6.47 8.32 9.25
CA ARG A 28 -5.30 8.70 10.05
C ARG A 28 -5.13 7.83 11.30
N LEU A 29 -5.97 6.81 11.49
CA LEU A 29 -5.85 5.91 12.61
C LEU A 29 -4.52 5.15 12.50
N GLN A 30 -3.73 5.18 13.58
CA GLN A 30 -2.39 4.58 13.59
C GLN A 30 -2.44 3.09 13.24
N GLU A 31 -3.42 2.36 13.76
CA GLU A 31 -3.61 0.94 13.46
C GLU A 31 -3.82 0.68 11.97
N THR A 32 -4.68 1.48 11.30
CA THR A 32 -4.89 1.40 9.85
C THR A 32 -3.60 1.66 9.08
N MET A 33 -2.81 2.65 9.50
CA MET A 33 -1.52 2.98 8.86
C MET A 33 -0.48 1.87 9.05
N SER A 34 -0.36 1.32 10.27
CA SER A 34 0.53 0.21 10.58
C SER A 34 0.17 -1.04 9.78
N HIS A 35 -1.12 -1.40 9.74
CA HIS A 35 -1.58 -2.54 8.95
C HIS A 35 -1.34 -2.34 7.45
N PHE A 36 -1.55 -1.13 6.95
CA PHE A 36 -1.27 -0.80 5.56
C PHE A 36 0.23 -0.91 5.23
N ALA A 37 1.11 -0.47 6.13
CA ALA A 37 2.56 -0.63 5.99
C ALA A 37 2.97 -2.11 5.93
N GLU A 38 2.50 -2.92 6.88
CA GLU A 38 2.79 -4.36 6.94
C GLU A 38 2.36 -5.08 5.65
N LYS A 39 1.18 -4.74 5.13
CA LYS A 39 0.69 -5.31 3.86
C LYS A 39 1.55 -4.88 2.68
N LEU A 40 1.97 -3.62 2.61
CA LEU A 40 2.87 -3.15 1.55
C LEU A 40 4.23 -3.83 1.61
N GLU A 41 4.81 -3.99 2.80
CA GLU A 41 6.09 -4.68 2.99
C GLU A 41 6.00 -6.16 2.60
N ALA A 42 4.90 -6.83 2.98
CA ALA A 42 4.64 -8.21 2.57
C ALA A 42 4.53 -8.34 1.04
N VAL A 43 3.81 -7.42 0.38
CA VAL A 43 3.71 -7.40 -1.09
C VAL A 43 5.06 -7.13 -1.75
N TYR A 44 5.84 -6.19 -1.20
CA TYR A 44 7.17 -5.85 -1.72
C TYR A 44 8.12 -7.04 -1.63
N THR A 45 8.11 -7.74 -0.50
CA THR A 45 8.91 -8.93 -0.28
C THR A 45 8.46 -10.08 -1.18
N ALA A 46 7.15 -10.33 -1.28
CA ALA A 46 6.59 -11.37 -2.15
C ALA A 46 6.89 -11.13 -3.64
N PHE A 47 6.96 -9.87 -4.06
CA PHE A 47 7.30 -9.47 -5.43
C PHE A 47 8.82 -9.43 -5.70
N GLY A 48 9.65 -9.77 -4.70
CA GLY A 48 11.10 -9.87 -4.82
C GLY A 48 11.83 -8.53 -4.74
N GLY A 49 11.34 -7.59 -3.93
CA GLY A 49 11.98 -6.30 -3.68
C GLY A 49 11.94 -5.34 -4.88
N LYS A 50 11.06 -5.59 -5.85
CA LYS A 50 10.89 -4.72 -7.02
C LYS A 50 9.89 -3.62 -6.73
N ARG A 51 10.01 -2.51 -7.48
CA ARG A 51 9.05 -1.39 -7.41
C ARG A 51 7.62 -1.89 -7.64
N ILE A 52 6.71 -1.47 -6.76
CA ILE A 52 5.28 -1.76 -6.85
C ILE A 52 4.54 -0.53 -7.40
N ASN A 53 3.47 -0.77 -8.16
CA ASN A 53 2.52 0.25 -8.56
C ASN A 53 1.28 0.18 -7.66
N LEU A 54 0.94 1.27 -7.00
CA LEU A 54 -0.22 1.36 -6.13
C LEU A 54 -1.37 2.04 -6.89
N ILE A 55 -2.49 1.33 -7.02
CA ILE A 55 -3.73 1.84 -7.62
C ILE A 55 -4.72 2.03 -6.49
N SER A 56 -5.23 3.25 -6.33
CA SER A 56 -6.23 3.60 -5.33
C SER A 56 -7.39 4.34 -5.98
N HIS A 57 -8.54 4.37 -5.30
CA HIS A 57 -9.75 4.97 -5.83
C HIS A 57 -10.51 5.67 -4.70
N SER A 58 -11.04 6.88 -4.97
CA SER A 58 -11.87 7.64 -4.05
C SER A 58 -11.22 7.79 -2.66
N MET A 59 -11.87 7.37 -1.58
CA MET A 59 -11.33 7.46 -0.21
C MET A 59 -9.99 6.73 -0.03
N GLY A 60 -9.72 5.70 -0.83
CA GLY A 60 -8.42 5.01 -0.82
C GLY A 60 -7.26 5.94 -1.19
N GLU A 61 -7.48 6.95 -2.04
CA GLU A 61 -6.43 7.95 -2.35
C GLU A 61 -6.09 8.80 -1.13
N ILE A 62 -7.08 9.12 -0.30
CA ILE A 62 -6.88 9.89 0.93
C ILE A 62 -6.07 9.06 1.92
N LEU A 63 -6.36 7.77 2.05
CA LEU A 63 -5.57 6.83 2.86
C LEU A 63 -4.11 6.81 2.42
N VAL A 64 -3.86 6.63 1.12
CA VAL A 64 -2.50 6.60 0.55
C VAL A 64 -1.77 7.93 0.77
N LYS A 65 -2.45 9.06 0.55
CA LYS A 65 -1.88 10.40 0.82
C LYS A 65 -1.54 10.60 2.29
N CYS A 66 -2.43 10.18 3.20
CA CYS A 66 -2.16 10.25 4.65
C CYS A 66 -0.95 9.40 5.02
N PHE A 67 -0.89 8.17 4.51
CA PHE A 67 0.21 7.25 4.72
C PHE A 67 1.55 7.84 4.26
N MET A 68 1.61 8.33 3.02
CA MET A 68 2.82 8.96 2.48
C MET A 68 3.23 10.20 3.27
N PHE A 69 2.28 11.07 3.63
CA PHE A 69 2.59 12.29 4.38
C PHE A 69 3.10 11.98 5.79
N LEU A 70 2.48 11.02 6.48
CA LEU A 70 2.91 10.60 7.81
C LEU A 70 4.26 9.88 7.77
N LEU A 71 4.52 9.06 6.75
CA LEU A 71 5.84 8.49 6.49
C LEU A 71 6.90 9.58 6.30
N LEU A 72 6.63 10.57 5.45
CA LEU A 72 7.56 11.68 5.21
C LEU A 72 7.83 12.51 6.47
N LEU A 73 6.83 12.68 7.34
CA LEU A 73 6.99 13.36 8.63
C LEU A 73 7.73 12.51 9.69
N GLN A 74 7.70 11.19 9.56
CA GLN A 74 8.46 10.26 10.41
C GLN A 74 9.90 10.04 9.93
N ILE A 75 10.26 10.49 8.71
CA ILE A 75 11.66 10.65 8.29
C ILE A 75 12.24 11.87 9.02
N GLN A 76 12.55 11.67 10.30
CA GLN A 76 13.61 12.42 10.97
C GLN A 76 14.94 12.12 10.26
N PRO A 77 15.94 13.04 10.26
CA PRO A 77 17.20 12.89 9.52
C PRO A 77 18.16 11.83 10.12
N CYS A 78 17.65 10.75 10.70
CA CYS A 78 18.44 9.64 11.21
C CYS A 78 17.79 8.31 10.80
N HIS A 79 18.47 7.63 9.87
CA HIS A 79 18.29 6.23 9.52
C HIS A 79 16.97 5.81 8.87
N LEU A 80 16.91 5.97 7.54
CA LEU A 80 16.25 4.99 6.69
C LEU A 80 17.33 4.21 5.93
N ARG A 81 17.55 2.96 6.35
CA ARG A 81 18.38 1.99 5.64
C ARG A 81 17.44 1.22 4.70
N ILE A 82 17.36 1.69 3.45
CA ILE A 82 16.92 0.89 2.30
C ILE A 82 18.17 0.24 1.72
#